data_AF-A0AA97H5P5-F1
#
_entry.id   AF-A0AA97H5P5-F1
#
_cell.length_a   1.000
_cell.length_b   1.000
_cell.length_c   1.000
_cell.angle_alpha   90.00
_cell.angle_beta   90.00
_cell.angle_gamma   90.00
#
_symmetry.space_group_name_H-M   'P 1'
#
loop_
_entity.id
_entity.type
_entity.pdbx_description
1 polymer ?
#
loop_
_entity_poly.entity_id
_entity_poly.type
_entity_poly.pdbx_seq_one_letter_code
_entity_poly.pdbx_strand_id
1 'polypeptide(L)'
;MTIRMLKPSPAPGPWYRMEASTENDSADLYIYEMIDSWWGVSASRFVRELTALDVSTINLFVNSPGGSVYDGVAIMNALRRHQATVIATVDGLAASAASFIIQAADEVVMGQGSELMIHEASALTWGNAEDLQKVAGDLDRISGTIAGIYAERAGGTVDEWRAAMKEETWYTADEAVAAGLADRVAKVAKRPETEDASNRFDLSIFAHAGRQNAPAPALNSRHERRPQLSLVNGSALAAAAHMVEKTIQKPPAEPKDTITPIEKGTGTMSAKLTQGLRERLGIRADTELDEDQLLEALDEVLEEQETEETPAAAAAAPAPGTVVLDAAQYQELRNDAADGRLARQQQLADERSALVNAAVQDGRIPPARRDHWLNSLEADPGMADTLAALEPGLVPVNTVGYTGGVEEATDEARAYDHIFPKES
;
A
#
# COMPACT_ATOMS: atom_id res chain seq x y z
N MET A 1 15.88 33.06 -19.07
CA MET A 1 14.83 32.23 -18.44
C MET A 1 15.41 31.64 -17.18
N THR A 2 14.83 31.96 -16.01
CA THR A 2 15.31 31.49 -14.72
C THR A 2 14.79 30.07 -14.50
N ILE A 3 15.68 29.08 -14.57
CA ILE A 3 15.35 27.67 -14.31
C ILE A 3 15.02 27.55 -12.82
N ARG A 4 13.76 27.28 -12.51
CA ARG A 4 13.31 26.93 -11.16
C ARG A 4 13.80 25.51 -10.90
N MET A 5 14.89 25.36 -10.14
CA MET A 5 15.31 24.04 -9.66
C MET A 5 14.15 23.43 -8.86
N LEU A 6 13.70 22.24 -9.26
CA LEU A 6 12.80 21.42 -8.45
C LEU A 6 13.51 21.15 -7.11
N LYS A 7 12.81 21.45 -6.01
CA LYS A 7 13.29 21.11 -4.68
C LYS A 7 13.41 19.58 -4.57
N PRO A 8 14.40 19.05 -3.84
CA PRO A 8 14.44 17.63 -3.52
C PRO A 8 13.15 17.24 -2.80
N SER A 9 12.60 16.08 -3.19
CA SER A 9 11.42 15.48 -2.56
C SER A 9 11.61 15.42 -1.04
N PRO A 10 10.63 15.83 -0.23
CA PRO A 10 10.70 15.60 1.21
C PRO A 10 10.72 14.08 1.49
N ALA A 11 11.27 13.71 2.65
CA ALA A 11 11.25 12.34 3.16
C ALA A 11 9.84 11.73 3.08
N PRO A 12 9.69 10.41 2.86
CA PRO A 12 8.39 9.79 2.67
C PRO A 12 7.47 10.10 3.86
N GLY A 13 6.29 10.63 3.55
CA GLY A 13 5.27 10.98 4.54
C GLY A 13 4.65 9.73 5.20
N PRO A 14 3.77 9.92 6.20
CA PRO A 14 2.99 8.81 6.75
C PRO A 14 2.15 8.13 5.65
N TRP A 15 1.98 6.81 5.73
CA TRP A 15 1.18 6.06 4.75
C TRP A 15 -0.31 6.44 4.73
N TYR A 16 -0.76 7.21 5.73
CA TYR A 16 -2.07 7.82 5.76
C TYR A 16 -2.03 9.30 6.13
N ARG A 17 -3.10 10.02 5.78
CA ARG A 17 -3.38 11.40 6.17
C ARG A 17 -4.85 11.56 6.51
N MET A 18 -5.16 12.34 7.55
CA MET A 18 -6.53 12.67 7.95
C MET A 18 -6.71 14.18 7.97
N GLU A 19 -7.79 14.66 7.35
CA GLU A 19 -8.15 16.07 7.27
C GLU A 19 -9.62 16.24 7.66
N ALA A 20 -9.86 16.74 8.87
CA ALA A 20 -11.22 17.05 9.31
C ALA A 20 -11.67 18.39 8.69
N SER A 21 -12.84 18.39 8.08
CA SER A 21 -13.53 19.59 7.61
C SER A 21 -14.61 20.00 8.61
N THR A 22 -14.43 21.17 9.21
CA THR A 22 -15.42 21.76 10.12
C THR A 22 -16.63 22.33 9.39
N GLU A 23 -16.55 22.53 8.06
CA GLU A 23 -17.63 23.11 7.26
C GLU A 23 -18.71 22.08 6.89
N ASN A 24 -18.32 20.81 6.69
CA ASN A 24 -19.20 19.75 6.15
C ASN A 24 -19.45 18.61 7.13
N ASP A 25 -19.01 18.73 8.39
CA ASP A 25 -19.11 17.65 9.40
C ASP A 25 -18.56 16.31 8.87
N SER A 26 -17.42 16.39 8.18
CA SER A 26 -16.81 15.28 7.48
C SER A 26 -15.30 15.27 7.66
N ALA A 27 -14.69 14.09 7.57
CA ALA A 27 -13.24 13.97 7.49
C ALA A 27 -12.83 13.24 6.21
N ASP A 28 -11.78 13.76 5.57
CA ASP A 28 -11.13 13.10 4.44
C ASP A 28 -9.93 12.32 4.96
N LEU A 29 -9.90 11.02 4.67
CA LEU A 29 -8.87 10.10 5.08
C LEU A 29 -8.23 9.50 3.83
N TYR A 30 -6.90 9.48 3.76
CA TYR A 30 -6.15 8.96 2.61
C TYR A 30 -5.28 7.80 3.05
N ILE A 31 -5.28 6.68 2.31
CA ILE A 31 -4.33 5.56 2.43
C ILE A 31 -3.62 5.41 1.08
N TYR A 32 -2.50 6.09 0.90
CA TYR A 32 -1.85 6.27 -0.42
C TYR A 32 -0.51 5.57 -0.52
N GLU A 33 -0.03 4.92 0.53
CA GLU A 33 1.23 4.16 0.52
C GLU A 33 1.02 2.70 0.91
N MET A 34 2.11 1.94 0.93
CA MET A 34 2.14 0.63 1.56
C MET A 34 1.80 0.75 3.06
N ILE A 35 0.88 -0.11 3.52
CA ILE A 35 0.46 -0.18 4.92
C ILE A 35 1.51 -0.96 5.68
N ASP A 36 2.40 -0.25 6.35
CA ASP A 36 3.49 -0.87 7.08
C ASP A 36 3.86 -0.07 8.33
N SER A 37 4.20 -0.82 9.38
CA SER A 37 4.64 -0.29 10.66
C SER A 37 6.14 0.06 10.66
N TRP A 38 6.95 -0.39 9.67
CA TRP A 38 8.39 -0.11 9.62
C TRP A 38 8.77 1.36 9.45
N TRP A 39 7.91 2.19 8.84
CA TRP A 39 8.15 3.62 8.65
C TRP A 39 7.67 4.51 9.82
N GLY A 40 7.47 3.91 11.01
CA GLY A 40 7.16 4.65 12.24
C GLY A 40 5.70 5.10 12.39
N VAL A 41 4.81 4.61 11.53
CA VAL A 41 3.37 4.88 11.59
C VAL A 41 2.63 3.57 11.82
N SER A 42 2.33 3.27 13.07
CA SER A 42 1.59 2.06 13.44
C SER A 42 0.09 2.21 13.19
N ALA A 43 -0.62 1.11 12.96
CA ALA A 43 -2.09 1.11 12.96
C ALA A 43 -2.67 1.69 14.27
N SER A 44 -1.97 1.56 15.40
CA SER A 44 -2.42 2.16 16.67
C SER A 44 -2.50 3.70 16.62
N ARG A 45 -1.63 4.37 15.85
CA ARG A 45 -1.71 5.81 15.63
C ARG A 45 -2.95 6.16 14.81
N PHE A 46 -3.14 5.47 13.70
CA PHE A 46 -4.32 5.61 12.84
C PHE A 46 -5.60 5.42 13.65
N VAL A 47 -5.70 4.33 14.42
CA VAL A 47 -6.89 4.01 15.22
C VAL A 47 -7.19 5.10 16.24
N ARG A 48 -6.16 5.63 16.91
CA ARG A 48 -6.32 6.72 17.88
C ARG A 48 -6.84 7.99 17.21
N GLU A 49 -6.26 8.38 16.08
CA GLU A 49 -6.65 9.59 15.35
C GLU A 49 -8.06 9.46 14.77
N LEU A 50 -8.39 8.31 14.17
CA LEU A 50 -9.74 7.98 13.70
C LEU A 50 -10.77 8.07 14.83
N THR A 51 -10.47 7.49 16.00
CA THR A 51 -11.40 7.49 17.15
C THR A 51 -11.60 8.90 17.74
N ALA A 52 -10.67 9.81 17.51
CA ALA A 52 -10.77 11.19 17.98
C ALA A 52 -11.59 12.09 17.03
N LEU A 53 -11.97 11.60 15.84
CA LEU A 53 -12.81 12.34 14.92
C LEU A 53 -14.26 12.32 15.42
N ASP A 54 -14.84 13.51 15.55
CA ASP A 54 -16.25 13.70 15.83
C ASP A 54 -16.89 14.29 14.57
N VAL A 55 -17.23 13.40 13.63
CA VAL A 55 -17.79 13.73 12.32
C VAL A 55 -18.89 12.73 11.95
N SER A 56 -19.86 13.15 11.15
CA SER A 56 -20.92 12.26 10.65
C SER A 56 -20.52 11.46 9.41
N THR A 57 -19.52 11.94 8.65
CA THR A 57 -19.08 11.28 7.41
C THR A 57 -17.55 11.16 7.33
N ILE A 58 -17.05 10.00 6.90
CA ILE A 58 -15.65 9.79 6.58
C ILE A 58 -15.54 9.43 5.10
N ASN A 59 -14.80 10.24 4.34
CA ASN A 59 -14.43 9.94 2.97
C ASN A 59 -13.04 9.29 2.98
N LEU A 60 -13.00 7.97 2.81
CA LEU A 60 -11.76 7.20 2.74
C LEU A 60 -11.30 7.09 1.28
N PHE A 61 -10.20 7.74 0.93
CA PHE A 61 -9.56 7.62 -0.37
C PHE A 61 -8.43 6.59 -0.30
N VAL A 62 -8.37 5.69 -1.27
CA VAL A 62 -7.39 4.60 -1.30
C VAL A 62 -6.66 4.55 -2.63
N ASN A 63 -5.34 4.52 -2.55
CA ASN A 63 -4.44 4.21 -3.64
C ASN A 63 -3.23 3.46 -3.05
N SER A 64 -3.39 2.16 -2.75
CA SER A 64 -2.42 1.40 -1.96
C SER A 64 -2.23 -0.04 -2.48
N PRO A 65 -0.99 -0.55 -2.49
CA PRO A 65 -0.69 -1.94 -2.81
C PRO A 65 -0.97 -2.91 -1.64
N GLY A 66 -1.46 -2.40 -0.50
CA GLY A 66 -1.67 -3.16 0.72
C GLY A 66 -0.44 -3.17 1.62
N GLY A 67 -0.22 -4.27 2.36
CA GLY A 67 0.88 -4.41 3.30
C GLY A 67 0.54 -5.35 4.47
N SER A 68 0.84 -4.93 5.70
CA SER A 68 0.64 -5.71 6.93
C SER A 68 -0.82 -6.13 7.13
N VAL A 69 -1.07 -7.45 7.16
CA VAL A 69 -2.41 -8.00 7.34
C VAL A 69 -3.00 -7.62 8.70
N TYR A 70 -2.20 -7.67 9.77
CA TYR A 70 -2.68 -7.36 11.12
C TYR A 70 -3.01 -5.88 11.28
N ASP A 71 -2.19 -4.99 10.71
CA ASP A 71 -2.49 -3.55 10.69
C ASP A 71 -3.76 -3.28 9.88
N GLY A 72 -3.92 -3.94 8.73
CA GLY A 72 -5.14 -3.83 7.93
C GLY A 72 -6.38 -4.28 8.68
N VAL A 73 -6.33 -5.41 9.42
CA VAL A 73 -7.45 -5.86 10.23
C VAL A 73 -7.77 -4.88 11.36
N ALA A 74 -6.76 -4.27 11.98
CA ALA A 74 -6.95 -3.25 13.01
C ALA A 74 -7.63 -1.99 12.46
N ILE A 75 -7.18 -1.51 11.29
CA ILE A 75 -7.75 -0.38 10.55
C ILE A 75 -9.20 -0.66 10.17
N MET A 76 -9.46 -1.79 9.52
CA MET A 76 -10.79 -2.23 9.10
C MET A 76 -11.76 -2.28 10.29
N ASN A 77 -11.34 -2.88 11.41
CA ASN A 77 -12.17 -2.96 12.60
C ASN A 77 -12.39 -1.60 13.26
N ALA A 78 -11.46 -0.66 13.14
CA ALA A 78 -11.64 0.69 13.68
C ALA A 78 -12.61 1.51 12.83
N LEU A 79 -12.55 1.38 11.50
CA LEU A 79 -13.53 1.97 10.58
C LEU A 79 -14.94 1.44 10.87
N ARG A 80 -15.12 0.11 10.98
CA ARG A 80 -16.42 -0.51 11.31
C ARG A 80 -16.99 -0.09 12.68
N ARG A 81 -16.13 0.33 13.62
CA ARG A 81 -16.54 0.77 14.97
C ARG A 81 -16.87 2.26 15.02
N HIS A 82 -16.46 3.04 14.01
CA HIS A 82 -16.69 4.46 13.99
C HIS A 82 -18.17 4.75 13.68
N GLN A 83 -18.73 5.80 14.28
CA GLN A 83 -20.16 6.11 14.16
C GLN A 83 -20.51 6.83 12.85
N ALA A 84 -19.51 7.46 12.22
CA ALA A 84 -19.66 8.10 10.92
C ALA A 84 -20.02 7.09 9.83
N THR A 85 -20.77 7.54 8.83
CA THR A 85 -20.90 6.82 7.56
C THR A 85 -19.57 6.87 6.83
N VAL A 86 -19.02 5.72 6.47
CA VAL A 86 -17.74 5.61 5.76
C VAL A 86 -17.97 5.35 4.28
N ILE A 87 -17.47 6.26 3.44
CA ILE A 87 -17.50 6.15 1.98
C ILE A 87 -16.06 5.93 1.50
N ALA A 88 -15.74 4.73 1.05
CA ALA A 88 -14.44 4.43 0.46
C ALA A 88 -14.44 4.71 -1.04
N THR A 89 -13.45 5.44 -1.53
CA THR A 89 -13.19 5.66 -2.96
C THR A 89 -11.80 5.13 -3.31
N VAL A 90 -11.73 4.21 -4.27
CA VAL A 90 -10.46 3.73 -4.83
C VAL A 90 -10.08 4.63 -5.99
N ASP A 91 -9.07 5.46 -5.81
CA ASP A 91 -8.64 6.45 -6.82
C ASP A 91 -7.77 5.81 -7.90
N GLY A 92 -6.95 4.83 -7.53
CA GLY A 92 -6.04 4.12 -8.44
C GLY A 92 -5.99 2.62 -8.16
N LEU A 93 -5.49 2.25 -6.99
CA LEU A 93 -5.28 0.85 -6.62
C LEU A 93 -5.82 0.54 -5.22
N ALA A 94 -6.51 -0.59 -5.07
CA ALA A 94 -6.71 -1.24 -3.78
C ALA A 94 -6.31 -2.71 -3.91
N ALA A 95 -5.07 -3.03 -3.55
CA ALA A 95 -4.54 -4.40 -3.63
C ALA A 95 -4.22 -4.98 -2.24
N SER A 96 -4.24 -6.31 -2.14
CA SER A 96 -3.81 -7.03 -0.93
C SER A 96 -4.53 -6.50 0.33
N ALA A 97 -3.83 -6.06 1.38
CA ALA A 97 -4.49 -5.57 2.59
C ALA A 97 -5.45 -4.40 2.36
N ALA A 98 -5.17 -3.52 1.39
CA ALA A 98 -6.04 -2.40 1.07
C ALA A 98 -7.39 -2.85 0.52
N SER A 99 -7.44 -3.97 -0.22
CA SER A 99 -8.69 -4.47 -0.80
C SER A 99 -9.64 -5.04 0.24
N PHE A 100 -9.17 -5.62 1.36
CA PHE A 100 -10.10 -6.00 2.44
C PHE A 100 -10.42 -4.84 3.39
N ILE A 101 -9.56 -3.82 3.52
CA ILE A 101 -9.82 -2.65 4.38
C ILE A 101 -11.03 -1.86 3.88
N ILE A 102 -11.13 -1.60 2.57
CA ILE A 102 -12.25 -0.84 2.01
C ILE A 102 -13.59 -1.56 2.21
N GLN A 103 -13.59 -2.88 2.46
CA GLN A 103 -14.80 -3.64 2.78
C GLN A 103 -15.38 -3.30 4.17
N ALA A 104 -14.70 -2.48 4.98
CA ALA A 104 -15.27 -1.86 6.18
C ALA A 104 -16.26 -0.73 5.87
N ALA A 105 -16.19 -0.13 4.68
CA ALA A 105 -17.00 1.03 4.35
C ALA A 105 -18.47 0.68 4.15
N ASP A 106 -19.35 1.64 4.41
CA ASP A 106 -20.78 1.52 4.10
C ASP A 106 -20.98 1.50 2.58
N GLU A 107 -20.26 2.36 1.87
CA GLU A 107 -20.23 2.44 0.41
C GLU A 107 -18.78 2.34 -0.11
N VAL A 108 -18.56 1.53 -1.13
CA VAL A 108 -17.29 1.39 -1.86
C VAL A 108 -17.49 1.86 -3.30
N VAL A 109 -16.73 2.87 -3.67
CA VAL A 109 -16.75 3.52 -4.99
C VAL A 109 -15.43 3.25 -5.69
N MET A 110 -15.50 2.70 -6.89
CA MET A 110 -14.31 2.55 -7.73
C MET A 110 -14.19 3.78 -8.64
N GLY A 111 -13.04 4.46 -8.61
CA GLY A 111 -12.69 5.47 -9.59
C GLY A 111 -12.60 4.85 -10.99
N GLN A 112 -13.06 5.56 -12.01
CA GLN A 112 -12.93 5.06 -13.38
C GLN A 112 -11.45 4.84 -13.74
N GLY A 113 -11.10 3.60 -14.12
CA GLY A 113 -9.72 3.20 -14.41
C GLY A 113 -8.94 2.69 -13.19
N SER A 114 -9.57 2.63 -12.01
CA SER A 114 -8.99 1.98 -10.84
C SER A 114 -9.06 0.45 -10.90
N GLU A 115 -8.18 -0.19 -10.12
CA GLU A 115 -8.07 -1.63 -10.00
C GLU A 115 -8.18 -2.10 -8.55
N LEU A 116 -8.73 -3.30 -8.37
CA LEU A 116 -8.78 -4.02 -7.10
C LEU A 116 -8.09 -5.37 -7.25
N MET A 117 -7.28 -5.79 -6.29
CA MET A 117 -6.64 -7.11 -6.30
C MET A 117 -6.83 -7.85 -4.97
N ILE A 118 -7.13 -9.14 -5.06
CA ILE A 118 -7.18 -10.06 -3.93
C ILE A 118 -6.19 -11.21 -4.14
N HIS A 119 -5.51 -11.62 -3.06
CA HIS A 119 -4.57 -12.74 -3.08
C HIS A 119 -4.44 -13.37 -1.70
N GLU A 120 -3.80 -14.54 -1.63
CA GLU A 120 -3.49 -15.21 -0.36
C GLU A 120 -2.54 -14.38 0.51
N ALA A 121 -2.65 -14.54 1.83
CA ALA A 121 -1.65 -13.97 2.73
C ALA A 121 -0.28 -14.62 2.47
N SER A 122 0.76 -13.80 2.43
CA SER A 122 2.13 -14.25 2.24
C SER A 122 3.02 -13.77 3.38
N ALA A 123 4.08 -14.53 3.65
CA ALA A 123 5.10 -14.17 4.63
C ALA A 123 6.46 -14.72 4.18
N LEU A 124 7.51 -13.98 4.49
CA LEU A 124 8.88 -14.48 4.41
C LEU A 124 9.26 -15.00 5.80
N THR A 125 9.65 -16.27 5.89
CA THR A 125 10.03 -16.90 7.16
C THR A 125 11.26 -17.80 6.97
N TRP A 126 12.03 -17.97 8.04
CA TRP A 126 13.17 -18.89 8.09
C TRP A 126 13.16 -19.60 9.44
N GLY A 127 13.23 -20.93 9.39
CA GLY A 127 13.32 -21.78 10.57
C GLY A 127 13.48 -23.24 10.17
N ASN A 128 13.28 -24.14 11.12
CA ASN A 128 13.25 -25.57 10.85
C ASN A 128 11.91 -26.00 10.24
N ALA A 129 11.74 -27.30 9.96
CA ALA A 129 10.51 -27.81 9.34
C ALA A 129 9.24 -27.55 10.17
N GLU A 130 9.32 -27.58 11.50
CA GLU A 130 8.21 -27.30 12.40
C GLU A 130 7.81 -25.82 12.37
N ASP A 131 8.80 -24.92 12.34
CA ASP A 131 8.57 -23.47 12.20
C ASP A 131 7.86 -23.16 10.88
N LEU A 132 8.32 -23.75 9.77
CA LEU A 132 7.72 -23.56 8.45
C LEU A 132 6.29 -24.12 8.37
N GLN A 133 6.04 -25.29 8.98
CA GLN A 133 4.69 -25.87 9.05
C GLN A 133 3.74 -25.00 9.88
N LYS A 134 4.23 -24.45 10.99
CA LYS A 134 3.45 -23.53 11.82
C LYS A 134 3.06 -22.27 11.05
N VAL A 135 4.02 -21.64 10.37
CA VAL A 135 3.75 -20.44 9.55
C VAL A 135 2.78 -20.77 8.41
N ALA A 136 2.92 -21.92 7.74
CA ALA A 136 1.98 -22.35 6.72
C ALA A 136 0.55 -22.49 7.27
N GLY A 137 0.39 -23.08 8.46
CA GLY A 137 -0.90 -23.18 9.14
C GLY A 137 -1.49 -21.81 9.54
N ASP A 138 -0.64 -20.87 9.96
CA ASP A 138 -1.06 -19.50 10.26
C ASP A 138 -1.53 -18.76 9.01
N LEU A 139 -0.77 -18.84 7.90
CA LEU A 139 -1.17 -18.26 6.61
C LEU A 139 -2.49 -18.86 6.12
N ASP A 140 -2.67 -20.19 6.26
CA ASP A 140 -3.92 -20.84 5.86
C ASP A 140 -5.14 -20.27 6.60
N ARG A 141 -5.02 -20.11 7.93
CA ARG A 141 -6.05 -19.52 8.79
C ARG A 141 -6.31 -18.04 8.45
N ILE A 142 -5.24 -17.27 8.22
CA ILE A 142 -5.33 -15.85 7.88
C ILE A 142 -6.05 -15.68 6.54
N SER A 143 -5.66 -16.40 5.51
CA SER A 143 -6.32 -16.36 4.20
C SER A 143 -7.78 -16.78 4.28
N GLY A 144 -8.11 -17.80 5.09
CA GLY A 144 -9.50 -18.18 5.35
C GLY A 144 -10.32 -17.06 6.01
N THR A 145 -9.69 -16.29 6.91
CA THR A 145 -10.32 -15.11 7.53
C THR A 145 -10.55 -14.00 6.51
N ILE A 146 -9.57 -13.70 5.66
CA ILE A 146 -9.66 -12.69 4.61
C ILE A 146 -10.74 -13.07 3.59
N ALA A 147 -10.77 -14.33 3.14
CA ALA A 147 -11.82 -14.85 2.27
C ALA A 147 -13.21 -14.70 2.88
N GLY A 148 -13.34 -14.86 4.21
CA GLY A 148 -14.56 -14.59 4.96
C GLY A 148 -15.02 -13.13 4.88
N ILE A 149 -14.11 -12.16 4.85
CA ILE A 149 -14.42 -10.74 4.69
C ILE A 149 -15.02 -10.48 3.31
N TYR A 150 -14.42 -11.03 2.25
CA TYR A 150 -14.97 -10.90 0.90
C TYR A 150 -16.34 -11.61 0.77
N ALA A 151 -16.48 -12.79 1.35
CA ALA A 151 -17.76 -13.50 1.41
C ALA A 151 -18.83 -12.70 2.16
N GLU A 152 -18.48 -12.01 3.24
CA GLU A 152 -19.40 -11.16 4.00
C GLU A 152 -19.89 -9.96 3.15
N ARG A 153 -18.99 -9.31 2.40
CA ARG A 153 -19.34 -8.17 1.55
C ARG A 153 -20.15 -8.62 0.35
N ALA A 154 -19.53 -9.46 -0.48
CA ALA A 154 -20.00 -9.75 -1.80
C ALA A 154 -21.01 -10.89 -1.81
N GLY A 155 -21.06 -11.71 -0.75
CA GLY A 155 -21.81 -12.96 -0.66
C GLY A 155 -21.02 -14.14 -1.24
N GLY A 156 -21.66 -15.32 -1.33
CA GLY A 156 -20.97 -16.56 -1.75
C GLY A 156 -20.32 -17.27 -0.57
N THR A 157 -19.43 -18.21 -0.85
CA THR A 157 -18.76 -19.04 0.17
C THR A 157 -17.31 -18.61 0.38
N VAL A 158 -16.79 -18.88 1.59
CA VAL A 158 -15.37 -18.66 1.91
C VAL A 158 -14.47 -19.42 0.94
N ASP A 159 -14.84 -20.64 0.55
CA ASP A 159 -14.03 -21.46 -0.36
C ASP A 159 -13.95 -20.88 -1.78
N GLU A 160 -15.02 -20.27 -2.28
CA GLU A 160 -15.02 -19.58 -3.58
C GLU A 160 -14.08 -18.37 -3.57
N TRP A 161 -14.16 -17.53 -2.54
CA TRP A 161 -13.26 -16.38 -2.40
C TRP A 161 -11.82 -16.78 -2.17
N ARG A 162 -11.61 -17.86 -1.40
CA ARG A 162 -10.29 -18.44 -1.20
C ARG A 162 -9.70 -18.98 -2.49
N ALA A 163 -10.51 -19.61 -3.35
CA ALA A 163 -10.06 -20.03 -4.67
C ALA A 163 -9.64 -18.83 -5.54
N ALA A 164 -10.42 -17.74 -5.54
CA ALA A 164 -10.05 -16.52 -6.25
C ALA A 164 -8.76 -15.88 -5.69
N MET A 165 -8.56 -15.90 -4.37
CA MET A 165 -7.32 -15.42 -3.74
C MET A 165 -6.10 -16.26 -4.14
N LYS A 166 -6.22 -17.58 -4.25
CA LYS A 166 -5.12 -18.45 -4.68
C LYS A 166 -4.63 -18.15 -6.08
N GLU A 167 -5.53 -17.72 -6.96
CA GLU A 167 -5.22 -17.35 -8.35
C GLU A 167 -4.68 -15.92 -8.48
N GLU A 168 -4.55 -15.16 -7.39
CA GLU A 168 -4.22 -13.73 -7.42
C GLU A 168 -5.12 -12.96 -8.40
N THR A 169 -6.36 -12.71 -7.98
CA THR A 169 -7.36 -12.17 -8.88
C THR A 169 -7.37 -10.65 -8.88
N TRP A 170 -7.24 -10.08 -10.08
CA TRP A 170 -7.36 -8.65 -10.34
C TRP A 170 -8.72 -8.31 -10.95
N TYR A 171 -9.26 -7.16 -10.60
CA TYR A 171 -10.54 -6.63 -11.09
C TYR A 171 -10.35 -5.20 -11.59
N THR A 172 -10.91 -4.89 -12.76
CA THR A 172 -11.23 -3.50 -13.12
C THR A 172 -12.31 -2.94 -12.19
N ALA A 173 -12.50 -1.62 -12.20
CA ALA A 173 -13.59 -0.96 -11.49
C ALA A 173 -14.98 -1.60 -11.75
N ASP A 174 -15.33 -1.88 -13.00
CA ASP A 174 -16.62 -2.49 -13.36
C ASP A 174 -16.71 -3.96 -12.90
N GLU A 175 -15.61 -4.72 -13.02
CA GLU A 175 -15.56 -6.11 -12.56
C GLU A 175 -15.64 -6.21 -11.04
N ALA A 176 -15.04 -5.28 -10.29
CA ALA A 176 -15.14 -5.23 -8.84
C ALA A 176 -16.59 -4.98 -8.38
N VAL A 177 -17.33 -4.13 -9.09
CA VAL A 177 -18.77 -3.93 -8.86
C VAL A 177 -19.55 -5.18 -9.23
N ALA A 178 -19.27 -5.80 -10.38
CA ALA A 178 -19.93 -7.03 -10.81
C ALA A 178 -19.68 -8.20 -9.85
N ALA A 179 -18.50 -8.25 -9.22
CA ALA A 179 -18.13 -9.24 -8.23
C ALA A 179 -18.72 -8.96 -6.83
N GLY A 180 -19.40 -7.83 -6.62
CA GLY A 180 -19.96 -7.43 -5.33
C GLY A 180 -18.94 -6.90 -4.33
N LEU A 181 -17.70 -6.65 -4.76
CA LEU A 181 -16.64 -6.06 -3.92
C LEU A 181 -16.78 -4.54 -3.80
N ALA A 182 -17.45 -3.89 -4.78
CA ALA A 182 -17.77 -2.47 -4.79
C ALA A 182 -19.25 -2.20 -5.16
N ASP A 183 -19.75 -1.02 -4.85
CA ASP A 183 -21.16 -0.64 -5.07
C ASP A 183 -21.39 0.06 -6.41
N ARG A 184 -20.44 0.90 -6.84
CA ARG A 184 -20.52 1.62 -8.11
C ARG A 184 -19.16 2.10 -8.61
N VAL A 185 -19.13 2.42 -9.91
CA VAL A 185 -18.03 3.16 -10.54
C VAL A 185 -18.38 4.65 -10.61
N ALA A 186 -17.42 5.52 -10.33
CA ALA A 186 -17.58 6.97 -10.42
C ALA A 186 -16.48 7.61 -11.27
N LYS A 187 -16.83 8.69 -11.95
CA LYS A 187 -15.82 9.62 -12.47
C LYS A 187 -15.25 10.39 -11.29
N VAL A 188 -13.93 10.42 -11.17
CA VAL A 188 -13.23 11.16 -10.11
C VAL A 188 -13.65 12.63 -10.19
N ALA A 189 -14.17 13.16 -9.08
CA ALA A 189 -14.56 14.56 -8.99
C ALA A 189 -13.31 15.45 -9.07
N LYS A 190 -13.43 16.63 -9.69
CA LYS A 190 -12.32 17.60 -9.70
C LYS A 190 -12.07 18.08 -8.27
N ARG A 191 -10.92 17.69 -7.72
CA ARG A 191 -10.39 18.18 -6.44
C ARG A 191 -9.11 18.99 -6.73
N PRO A 192 -8.78 20.03 -5.94
CA PRO A 192 -7.47 20.65 -6.03
C PRO A 192 -6.38 19.56 -5.91
N GLU A 193 -5.42 19.58 -6.84
CA GLU A 193 -4.29 18.65 -6.84
C GLU A 193 -3.57 18.71 -5.49
N THR A 194 -3.63 17.63 -4.73
CA THR A 194 -2.74 17.42 -3.58
C THR A 194 -1.44 16.84 -4.12
N GLU A 195 -0.30 17.30 -3.62
CA GLU A 195 1.06 17.02 -4.13
C GLU A 195 1.45 15.52 -4.15
N ASP A 196 0.61 14.60 -3.64
CA ASP A 196 0.92 13.20 -3.33
C ASP A 196 0.37 12.15 -4.31
N ALA A 197 -0.12 12.53 -5.49
CA ALA A 197 -0.65 11.55 -6.46
C ALA A 197 0.44 10.80 -7.25
N SER A 198 1.73 11.04 -6.99
CA SER A 198 2.86 10.44 -7.72
C SER A 198 3.35 9.13 -7.09
N ASN A 199 2.46 8.18 -6.83
CA ASN A 199 2.86 6.91 -6.25
C ASN A 199 3.07 5.85 -7.33
N ARG A 200 4.33 5.42 -7.48
CA ARG A 200 4.74 4.34 -8.39
C ARG A 200 4.98 3.10 -7.55
N PHE A 201 3.98 2.23 -7.45
CA PHE A 201 4.15 0.93 -6.80
C PHE A 201 4.87 -0.03 -7.76
N ASP A 202 5.88 -0.73 -7.26
CA ASP A 202 6.43 -1.87 -7.98
C ASP A 202 5.48 -3.07 -7.82
N LEU A 203 4.61 -3.25 -8.82
CA LEU A 203 3.64 -4.35 -8.85
C LEU A 203 4.28 -5.68 -9.28
N SER A 204 5.57 -5.71 -9.64
CA SER A 204 6.26 -6.95 -10.02
C SER A 204 6.46 -7.92 -8.86
N ILE A 205 6.23 -7.45 -7.62
CA ILE A 205 6.17 -8.31 -6.43
C ILE A 205 4.97 -9.27 -6.43
N PHE A 206 3.94 -8.97 -7.24
CA PHE A 206 2.76 -9.80 -7.43
C PHE A 206 2.93 -10.69 -8.67
N ALA A 207 2.18 -11.81 -8.74
CA ALA A 207 2.22 -12.72 -9.88
C ALA A 207 1.81 -12.02 -11.19
N HIS A 208 0.94 -11.01 -11.11
CA HIS A 208 0.52 -10.18 -12.21
C HIS A 208 0.72 -8.69 -11.89
N ALA A 209 1.46 -7.98 -12.76
CA ALA A 209 1.65 -6.53 -12.63
C ALA A 209 0.42 -5.76 -13.16
N GLY A 210 -0.69 -5.79 -12.42
CA GLY A 210 -1.93 -5.09 -12.79
C GLY A 210 -2.92 -5.94 -13.59
N ARG A 211 -4.18 -5.47 -13.65
CA ARG A 211 -5.31 -6.19 -14.26
C ARG A 211 -5.07 -6.59 -15.72
N GLN A 212 -4.38 -5.75 -16.49
CA GLN A 212 -4.05 -6.00 -17.90
C GLN A 212 -3.20 -7.27 -18.11
N ASN A 213 -2.42 -7.66 -17.09
CA ASN A 213 -1.51 -8.81 -17.12
C ASN A 213 -2.10 -10.04 -16.42
N ALA A 214 -3.29 -9.92 -15.83
CA ALA A 214 -3.98 -10.97 -15.10
C ALA A 214 -5.07 -11.66 -15.94
N PRO A 215 -5.36 -12.96 -15.71
CA PRO A 215 -6.52 -13.63 -16.27
C PRO A 215 -7.82 -12.90 -15.92
N ALA A 216 -8.86 -13.09 -16.74
CA ALA A 216 -10.16 -12.51 -16.44
C ALA A 216 -10.76 -13.14 -15.17
N PRO A 217 -11.30 -12.33 -14.24
CA PRO A 217 -11.85 -12.85 -12.99
C PRO A 217 -13.11 -13.67 -13.24
N ALA A 218 -13.31 -14.71 -12.44
CA ALA A 218 -14.57 -15.44 -12.42
C ALA A 218 -15.65 -14.59 -11.74
N LEU A 219 -16.57 -14.03 -12.52
CA LEU A 219 -17.68 -13.24 -12.00
C LEU A 219 -18.85 -14.16 -11.64
N ASN A 220 -19.07 -14.37 -10.35
CA ASN A 220 -20.18 -15.17 -9.87
C ASN A 220 -21.50 -14.41 -10.04
N SER A 221 -22.37 -14.86 -10.95
CA SER A 221 -23.62 -14.17 -11.30
C SER A 221 -24.74 -14.30 -10.25
N ARG A 222 -24.43 -14.66 -9.00
CA ARG A 222 -25.42 -15.05 -7.98
C ARG A 222 -25.65 -14.03 -6.87
N HIS A 223 -24.96 -12.89 -6.90
CA HIS A 223 -25.00 -11.94 -5.80
C HIS A 223 -26.09 -10.90 -6.04
N GLU A 224 -27.33 -11.27 -5.71
CA GLU A 224 -28.42 -10.30 -5.58
C GLU A 224 -27.99 -9.22 -4.57
N ARG A 225 -27.87 -7.98 -5.05
CA ARG A 225 -27.45 -6.81 -4.28
C ARG A 225 -28.17 -6.79 -2.94
N ARG A 226 -27.44 -6.52 -1.85
CA ARG A 226 -28.07 -6.10 -0.59
C ARG A 226 -29.10 -5.00 -0.92
N PRO A 227 -30.33 -5.06 -0.39
CA PRO A 227 -31.25 -3.94 -0.52
C PRO A 227 -30.56 -2.75 0.13
N GLN A 228 -30.39 -1.67 -0.64
CA GLN A 228 -29.80 -0.44 -0.15
C GLN A 228 -30.50 -0.06 1.16
N LEU A 229 -29.71 0.21 2.20
CA LEU A 229 -30.22 0.93 3.35
C LEU A 229 -30.58 2.32 2.85
N SER A 230 -31.85 2.46 2.46
CA SER A 230 -32.42 3.70 1.99
C SER A 230 -32.26 4.73 3.10
N LEU A 231 -31.40 5.72 2.87
CA LEU A 231 -31.48 7.03 3.50
C LEU A 231 -32.83 7.64 3.11
N VAL A 232 -33.88 7.23 3.82
CA VAL A 232 -35.17 7.90 3.80
C VAL A 232 -35.01 9.16 4.65
N ASN A 233 -34.65 10.27 3.99
CA ASN A 233 -35.27 11.59 4.11
C ASN A 233 -34.30 12.68 3.65
N GLY A 234 -34.60 13.31 2.51
CA GLY A 234 -33.86 14.48 2.04
C GLY A 234 -34.17 14.84 0.59
N SER A 235 -35.40 15.27 0.32
CA SER A 235 -35.80 15.75 -1.00
C SER A 235 -34.99 16.99 -1.39
N ALA A 236 -34.31 16.95 -2.54
CA ALA A 236 -34.15 18.06 -3.52
C ALA A 236 -32.87 17.93 -4.35
N LEU A 237 -32.75 16.92 -5.23
CA LEU A 237 -31.89 17.03 -6.43
C LEU A 237 -32.23 15.98 -7.50
N ALA A 238 -33.52 15.75 -7.78
CA ALA A 238 -33.97 14.86 -8.86
C ALA A 238 -34.90 15.62 -9.80
N ALA A 239 -34.34 16.61 -10.52
CA ALA A 239 -35.04 17.33 -11.58
C ALA A 239 -34.04 17.95 -12.60
N ALA A 240 -33.19 17.14 -13.23
CA ALA A 240 -32.44 17.56 -14.43
C ALA A 240 -31.76 16.38 -15.18
N ALA A 241 -32.48 15.32 -15.56
CA ALA A 241 -31.88 14.27 -16.41
C ALA A 241 -32.90 13.45 -17.22
N HIS A 242 -33.98 14.07 -17.71
CA HIS A 242 -34.90 13.40 -18.63
C HIS A 242 -35.13 14.27 -19.86
N MET A 243 -34.24 14.16 -20.86
CA MET A 243 -34.56 14.50 -22.24
C MET A 243 -33.49 13.95 -23.20
N VAL A 244 -33.99 13.33 -24.28
CA VAL A 244 -33.32 12.84 -25.50
C VAL A 244 -32.85 11.38 -25.49
N GLU A 245 -33.80 10.52 -25.87
CA GLU A 245 -33.58 9.20 -26.44
C GLU A 245 -33.67 9.27 -27.99
N LYS A 246 -32.96 8.33 -28.64
CA LYS A 246 -33.14 7.80 -30.03
C LYS A 246 -32.56 8.56 -31.23
N THR A 247 -31.67 7.89 -31.97
CA THR A 247 -32.02 7.14 -33.21
C THR A 247 -30.88 6.20 -33.63
N ILE A 248 -31.25 4.97 -34.03
CA ILE A 248 -30.40 3.87 -34.55
C ILE A 248 -30.36 3.91 -36.09
N GLN A 249 -29.23 3.56 -36.73
CA GLN A 249 -29.18 2.71 -37.94
C GLN A 249 -27.77 2.20 -38.32
N LYS A 250 -27.71 1.00 -38.93
CA LYS A 250 -26.55 0.13 -39.31
C LYS A 250 -26.39 0.09 -40.87
N PRO A 251 -25.42 -0.63 -41.50
CA PRO A 251 -24.45 -0.19 -42.53
C PRO A 251 -24.77 -0.72 -43.96
N PRO A 252 -23.87 -0.57 -44.97
CA PRO A 252 -23.24 -1.79 -45.53
C PRO A 252 -21.84 -1.67 -46.21
N ALA A 253 -21.13 -2.82 -46.17
CA ALA A 253 -20.28 -3.55 -47.15
C ALA A 253 -19.34 -2.89 -48.21
N GLU A 254 -18.10 -3.41 -48.22
CA GLU A 254 -17.09 -3.55 -49.31
C GLU A 254 -17.64 -4.27 -50.59
N PRO A 255 -17.03 -4.19 -51.82
CA PRO A 255 -15.65 -4.70 -52.08
C PRO A 255 -14.86 -4.24 -53.35
N LYS A 256 -13.57 -4.63 -53.40
CA LYS A 256 -12.77 -5.27 -54.51
C LYS A 256 -11.43 -4.65 -54.90
N ASP A 257 -10.46 -5.57 -54.95
CA ASP A 257 -9.07 -5.49 -55.37
C ASP A 257 -8.84 -4.95 -56.79
N THR A 258 -7.73 -4.21 -56.96
CA THR A 258 -6.89 -4.35 -58.15
C THR A 258 -5.45 -3.94 -57.82
N ILE A 259 -4.55 -4.91 -57.90
CA ILE A 259 -3.09 -4.72 -57.81
C ILE A 259 -2.58 -4.52 -59.24
N THR A 260 -1.79 -3.46 -59.47
CA THR A 260 -0.88 -3.34 -60.61
C THR A 260 0.52 -2.97 -60.14
N PRO A 261 1.59 -3.49 -60.77
CA PRO A 261 2.96 -3.48 -60.24
C PRO A 261 3.67 -2.17 -60.56
N ILE A 262 4.52 -1.66 -59.65
CA ILE A 262 5.40 -0.51 -59.91
C ILE A 262 6.85 -0.98 -60.00
N GLU A 263 7.48 -0.54 -61.09
CA GLU A 263 8.82 -0.82 -61.56
C GLU A 263 9.92 -0.27 -60.64
N LYS A 264 11.10 -0.91 -60.68
CA LYS A 264 12.36 -0.42 -60.11
C LYS A 264 13.03 0.52 -61.12
N GLY A 265 13.33 1.76 -60.75
CA GLY A 265 14.32 2.56 -61.48
C GLY A 265 14.27 4.09 -61.31
N THR A 266 15.27 4.59 -60.58
CA THR A 266 15.97 5.90 -60.74
C THR A 266 15.26 7.22 -60.39
N GLY A 267 15.70 7.81 -59.27
CA GLY A 267 16.05 9.23 -59.18
C GLY A 267 14.92 10.26 -59.22
N THR A 268 14.05 10.25 -58.20
CA THR A 268 13.29 11.40 -57.67
C THR A 268 12.49 10.88 -56.48
N MET A 269 12.48 11.60 -55.35
CA MET A 269 11.65 11.20 -54.22
C MET A 269 10.18 11.27 -54.64
N SER A 270 9.37 10.26 -54.31
CA SER A 270 7.94 10.27 -54.61
C SER A 270 7.31 11.54 -54.04
N ALA A 271 6.48 12.25 -54.81
CA ALA A 271 5.81 13.48 -54.34
C ALA A 271 5.06 13.30 -53.00
N LYS A 272 4.58 12.07 -52.71
CA LYS A 272 3.97 11.71 -51.43
C LYS A 272 4.96 11.67 -50.27
N LEU A 273 6.19 11.23 -50.53
CA LEU A 273 7.27 11.17 -49.55
C LEU A 273 7.76 12.59 -49.22
N THR A 274 7.93 13.44 -50.23
CA THR A 274 8.30 14.86 -50.05
C THR A 274 7.23 15.63 -49.28
N GLN A 275 5.95 15.34 -49.54
CA GLN A 275 4.84 15.92 -48.78
C GLN A 275 4.86 15.45 -47.31
N GLY A 276 5.07 14.16 -47.06
CA GLY A 276 5.15 13.62 -45.70
C GLY A 276 6.35 14.16 -44.90
N LEU A 277 7.47 14.46 -45.56
CA LEU A 277 8.65 15.05 -44.91
C LEU A 277 8.40 16.51 -44.51
N ARG A 278 7.79 17.32 -45.39
CA ARG A 278 7.43 18.72 -45.08
C ARG A 278 6.47 18.83 -43.90
N GLU A 279 5.47 17.96 -43.82
CA GLU A 279 4.51 17.93 -42.70
C GLU A 279 5.19 17.61 -41.37
N ARG A 280 6.13 16.66 -41.35
CA ARG A 280 6.85 16.27 -40.12
C ARG A 280 7.90 17.29 -39.69
N LEU A 281 8.51 18.00 -40.63
CA LEU A 281 9.45 19.10 -40.37
C LEU A 281 8.75 20.45 -40.11
N GLY A 282 7.42 20.51 -40.16
CA GLY A 282 6.65 21.73 -39.86
C GLY A 282 6.76 22.85 -40.92
N ILE A 283 7.21 22.53 -42.13
CA ILE A 283 7.41 23.49 -43.22
C ILE A 283 6.05 23.82 -43.85
N ARG A 284 5.71 25.10 -43.96
CA ARG A 284 4.44 25.55 -44.54
C ARG A 284 4.37 25.24 -46.03
N ALA A 285 3.19 24.81 -46.49
CA ALA A 285 2.95 24.31 -47.85
C ALA A 285 3.14 25.35 -48.97
N ASP A 286 3.28 26.63 -48.63
CA ASP A 286 3.51 27.77 -49.54
C ASP A 286 4.99 28.11 -49.73
N THR A 287 5.90 27.39 -49.07
CA THR A 287 7.35 27.63 -49.17
C THR A 287 7.96 26.73 -50.25
N GLU A 288 8.46 27.32 -51.34
CA GLU A 288 9.16 26.58 -52.40
C GLU A 288 10.60 26.27 -51.97
N LEU A 289 10.82 25.04 -51.49
CA LEU A 289 12.15 24.47 -51.24
C LEU A 289 12.38 23.32 -52.22
N ASP A 290 13.57 23.28 -52.84
CA ASP A 290 13.99 22.18 -53.70
C ASP A 290 14.39 20.93 -52.89
N GLU A 291 14.65 19.81 -53.58
CA GLU A 291 14.91 18.51 -52.92
C GLU A 291 16.21 18.53 -52.11
N ASP A 292 17.21 19.29 -52.54
CA ASP A 292 18.51 19.38 -51.88
C ASP A 292 18.40 20.22 -50.59
N GLN A 293 17.65 21.32 -50.62
CA GLN A 293 17.37 22.15 -49.44
C GLN A 293 16.51 21.44 -48.39
N LEU A 294 15.65 20.51 -48.81
CA LEU A 294 14.85 19.67 -47.92
C LEU A 294 15.69 18.60 -47.21
N LEU A 295 16.71 18.08 -47.89
CA LEU A 295 17.67 17.15 -47.29
C LEU A 295 18.59 17.86 -46.31
N GLU A 296 19.07 19.06 -46.65
CA GLU A 296 19.90 19.87 -45.74
C GLU A 296 19.13 20.26 -44.46
N ALA A 297 17.86 20.64 -44.58
CA ALA A 297 17.01 20.92 -43.41
C ALA A 297 16.70 19.66 -42.58
N LEU A 298 16.66 18.48 -43.20
CA LEU A 298 16.49 17.21 -42.48
C LEU A 298 17.79 16.85 -41.73
N ASP A 299 18.94 17.03 -42.37
CA ASP A 299 20.25 16.79 -41.77
C ASP A 299 20.50 17.77 -40.61
N GLU A 300 20.09 19.04 -40.72
CA GLU A 300 20.17 20.02 -39.63
C GLU A 300 19.28 19.63 -38.43
N VAL A 301 18.04 19.17 -38.67
CA VAL A 301 17.16 18.67 -37.60
C VAL A 301 17.70 17.37 -36.98
N LEU A 302 18.36 16.52 -37.76
CA LEU A 302 19.03 15.31 -37.25
C LEU A 302 20.27 15.67 -36.41
N GLU A 303 21.07 16.65 -36.83
CA GLU A 303 22.21 17.16 -36.06
C GLU A 303 21.78 17.88 -34.77
N GLU A 304 20.65 18.59 -34.79
CA GLU A 304 20.04 19.16 -33.57
C GLU A 304 19.53 18.07 -32.62
N GLN A 305 19.05 16.93 -33.13
CA GLN A 305 18.69 15.76 -32.31
C GLN A 305 19.90 14.94 -31.83
N GLU A 306 21.05 15.02 -32.49
CA GLU A 306 22.29 14.38 -32.01
C GLU A 306 23.02 15.23 -30.94
N THR A 307 22.69 16.52 -30.84
CA THR A 307 23.31 17.46 -29.88
C THR A 307 22.52 17.63 -28.57
N GLU A 308 21.23 17.29 -28.54
CA GLU A 308 20.50 17.05 -27.29
C GLU A 308 20.51 15.54 -26.96
N GLU A 309 21.27 15.18 -25.92
CA GLU A 309 21.56 13.82 -25.46
C GLU A 309 22.61 13.04 -26.28
N THR A 310 23.87 13.46 -26.17
CA THR A 310 25.00 12.54 -26.30
C THR A 310 25.18 11.78 -24.97
N PRO A 311 24.88 10.47 -24.84
CA PRO A 311 25.56 9.67 -23.85
C PRO A 311 27.00 9.48 -24.31
N ALA A 312 27.91 9.66 -23.35
CA ALA A 312 29.33 9.42 -23.52
C ALA A 312 29.63 8.10 -24.25
N ALA A 313 30.58 8.19 -25.19
CA ALA A 313 31.44 7.15 -25.73
C ALA A 313 31.01 5.69 -25.47
N ALA A 314 30.70 4.97 -26.55
CA ALA A 314 30.55 3.52 -26.61
C ALA A 314 31.48 2.78 -25.63
N ALA A 315 30.93 2.46 -24.45
CA ALA A 315 31.58 1.59 -23.49
C ALA A 315 31.55 0.18 -24.08
N ALA A 316 32.73 -0.43 -24.17
CA ALA A 316 32.91 -1.79 -24.62
C ALA A 316 31.90 -2.74 -23.94
N ALA A 317 31.36 -3.69 -24.70
CA ALA A 317 30.42 -4.68 -24.20
C ALA A 317 30.93 -5.31 -22.89
N PRO A 318 30.09 -5.42 -21.85
CA PRO A 318 30.48 -5.98 -20.57
C PRO A 318 31.05 -7.39 -20.73
N ALA A 319 32.11 -7.70 -19.97
CA ALA A 319 32.70 -9.03 -19.99
C ALA A 319 31.64 -10.08 -19.59
N PRO A 320 31.71 -11.33 -20.10
CA PRO A 320 30.77 -12.38 -19.72
C PRO A 320 30.72 -12.53 -18.18
N GLY A 321 29.55 -12.34 -17.59
CA GLY A 321 29.34 -12.41 -16.14
C GLY A 321 29.30 -11.06 -15.40
N THR A 322 29.38 -9.92 -16.08
CA THR A 322 29.20 -8.60 -15.45
C THR A 322 27.86 -7.98 -15.83
N VAL A 323 27.12 -7.51 -14.83
CA VAL A 323 25.89 -6.73 -15.01
C VAL A 323 26.27 -5.25 -14.96
N VAL A 324 25.88 -4.49 -15.99
CA VAL A 324 26.05 -3.03 -16.01
C VAL A 324 24.85 -2.44 -15.28
N LEU A 325 25.10 -1.77 -14.17
CA LEU A 325 24.12 -1.00 -13.42
C LEU A 325 24.33 0.48 -13.74
N ASP A 326 23.25 1.22 -13.94
CA ASP A 326 23.36 2.66 -14.02
C ASP A 326 23.72 3.27 -12.65
N ALA A 327 24.19 4.51 -12.65
CA ALA A 327 24.67 5.16 -11.43
C ALA A 327 23.56 5.36 -10.39
N ALA A 328 22.30 5.54 -10.80
CA ALA A 328 21.18 5.68 -9.89
C ALA A 328 20.83 4.33 -9.25
N GLN A 329 20.73 3.26 -10.05
CA GLN A 329 20.54 1.88 -9.58
C GLN A 329 21.64 1.43 -8.61
N TYR A 330 22.89 1.81 -8.89
CA TYR A 330 24.00 1.50 -7.98
C TYR A 330 23.88 2.24 -6.64
N GLN A 331 23.42 3.49 -6.63
CA GLN A 331 23.20 4.23 -5.39
C GLN A 331 22.00 3.69 -4.61
N GLU A 332 20.92 3.33 -5.29
CA GLU A 332 19.75 2.68 -4.70
C GLU A 332 20.13 1.37 -4.01
N LEU A 333 20.83 0.46 -4.71
CA LEU A 333 21.33 -0.78 -4.12
C LEU A 333 22.24 -0.57 -2.90
N ARG A 334 23.02 0.53 -2.88
CA ARG A 334 23.85 0.86 -1.72
C ARG A 334 23.04 1.34 -0.54
N ASN A 335 21.96 2.09 -0.78
CA ASN A 335 21.03 2.54 0.24
C ASN A 335 20.27 1.34 0.80
N ASP A 336 19.70 0.49 -0.07
CA ASP A 336 19.01 -0.74 0.33
C ASP A 336 19.92 -1.67 1.16
N ALA A 337 21.19 -1.80 0.75
CA ALA A 337 22.15 -2.59 1.51
C ALA A 337 22.49 -1.94 2.88
N ALA A 338 22.47 -0.62 2.98
CA ALA A 338 22.66 0.08 4.26
C ALA A 338 21.45 -0.10 5.17
N ASP A 339 20.26 0.05 4.62
CA ASP A 339 18.99 -0.12 5.34
C ASP A 339 18.81 -1.56 5.80
N GLY A 340 19.14 -2.54 4.96
CA GLY A 340 19.15 -3.95 5.33
C GLY A 340 20.14 -4.28 6.46
N ARG A 341 21.33 -3.64 6.48
CA ARG A 341 22.28 -3.79 7.60
C ARG A 341 21.73 -3.18 8.89
N LEU A 342 21.09 -2.01 8.80
CA LEU A 342 20.47 -1.36 9.96
C LEU A 342 19.31 -2.21 10.52
N ALA A 343 18.45 -2.72 9.63
CA ALA A 343 17.34 -3.61 10.01
C ALA A 343 17.86 -4.87 10.71
N ARG A 344 18.93 -5.51 10.19
CA ARG A 344 19.51 -6.68 10.84
C ARG A 344 20.10 -6.35 12.22
N GLN A 345 20.72 -5.18 12.38
CA GLN A 345 21.22 -4.73 13.69
C GLN A 345 20.10 -4.53 14.70
N GLN A 346 18.96 -3.96 14.27
CA GLN A 346 17.79 -3.79 15.12
C GLN A 346 17.18 -5.13 15.53
N GLN A 347 17.01 -6.08 14.59
CA GLN A 347 16.51 -7.43 14.89
C GLN A 347 17.39 -8.13 15.93
N LEU A 348 18.72 -8.05 15.77
CA LEU A 348 19.65 -8.61 16.74
C LEU A 348 19.52 -7.94 18.12
N ALA A 349 19.26 -6.64 18.17
CA ALA A 349 19.04 -5.93 19.44
C ALA A 349 17.72 -6.36 20.11
N ASP A 350 16.66 -6.52 19.34
CA ASP A 350 15.35 -6.95 19.81
C ASP A 350 15.38 -8.40 20.29
N GLU A 351 16.04 -9.30 19.56
CA GLU A 351 16.30 -10.69 19.95
C GLU A 351 17.04 -10.76 21.29
N ARG A 352 18.12 -9.98 21.47
CA ARG A 352 18.85 -9.88 22.74
C ARG A 352 17.95 -9.36 23.86
N SER A 353 17.16 -8.32 23.60
CA SER A 353 16.24 -7.74 24.57
C SER A 353 15.17 -8.75 25.01
N ALA A 354 14.62 -9.52 24.08
CA ALA A 354 13.65 -10.57 24.37
C ALA A 354 14.25 -11.70 25.23
N LEU A 355 15.46 -12.16 24.93
CA LEU A 355 16.15 -13.18 25.73
C LEU A 355 16.38 -12.71 27.18
N VAL A 356 16.88 -11.48 27.36
CA VAL A 356 17.12 -10.92 28.69
C VAL A 356 15.79 -10.68 29.44
N ASN A 357 14.75 -10.21 28.75
CA ASN A 357 13.41 -10.06 29.32
C ASN A 357 12.86 -11.38 29.86
N ALA A 358 12.93 -12.44 29.06
CA ALA A 358 12.48 -13.77 29.46
C ALA A 358 13.26 -14.27 30.68
N ALA A 359 14.59 -14.09 30.70
CA ALA A 359 15.43 -14.48 31.83
C ALA A 359 15.10 -13.70 33.12
N VAL A 360 14.69 -12.43 33.02
CA VAL A 360 14.19 -11.66 34.17
C VAL A 360 12.85 -12.19 34.65
N GLN A 361 11.91 -12.46 33.73
CA GLN A 361 10.57 -12.98 34.06
C GLN A 361 10.62 -14.36 34.71
N ASP A 362 11.49 -15.24 34.21
CA ASP A 362 11.73 -16.57 34.76
C ASP A 362 12.48 -16.54 36.11
N GLY A 363 12.93 -15.36 36.55
CA GLY A 363 13.75 -15.22 37.76
C GLY A 363 15.15 -15.82 37.62
N ARG A 364 15.66 -16.04 36.40
CA ARG A 364 17.04 -16.50 36.18
C ARG A 364 18.04 -15.40 36.51
N ILE A 365 17.67 -14.14 36.24
CA ILE A 365 18.48 -12.95 36.52
C ILE A 365 17.63 -11.86 37.18
N PRO A 366 18.22 -11.01 38.04
CA PRO A 366 17.49 -9.90 38.65
C PRO A 366 17.28 -8.77 37.65
N PRO A 367 16.17 -8.00 37.73
CA PRO A 367 15.90 -6.86 36.84
C PRO A 367 17.05 -5.83 36.79
N ALA A 368 17.73 -5.60 37.93
CA ALA A 368 18.86 -4.67 38.03
C ALA A 368 20.09 -5.07 37.19
N ARG A 369 20.18 -6.34 36.74
CA ARG A 369 21.28 -6.83 35.89
C ARG A 369 20.92 -6.90 34.41
N ARG A 370 19.73 -6.43 34.01
CA ARG A 370 19.28 -6.43 32.62
C ARG A 370 20.30 -5.78 31.69
N ASP A 371 20.70 -4.55 31.97
CA ASP A 371 21.59 -3.78 31.08
C ASP A 371 22.99 -4.40 30.99
N HIS A 372 23.46 -5.02 32.07
CA HIS A 372 24.70 -5.79 32.06
C HIS A 372 24.64 -6.94 31.07
N TRP A 373 23.56 -7.74 31.10
CA TRP A 373 23.38 -8.86 30.18
C TRP A 373 23.15 -8.44 28.73
N LEU A 374 22.47 -7.31 28.50
CA LEU A 374 22.34 -6.75 27.15
C LEU A 374 23.70 -6.37 26.57
N ASN A 375 24.52 -5.68 27.35
CA ASN A 375 25.87 -5.28 26.94
C ASN A 375 26.77 -6.51 26.73
N SER A 376 26.65 -7.55 27.58
CA SER A 376 27.41 -8.79 27.42
C SER A 376 27.01 -9.58 26.16
N LEU A 377 25.72 -9.68 25.85
CA LEU A 377 25.22 -10.36 24.65
C LEU A 377 25.54 -9.59 23.36
N GLU A 378 25.66 -8.27 23.45
CA GLU A 378 26.11 -7.44 22.33
C GLU A 378 27.61 -7.62 22.05
N ALA A 379 28.42 -7.75 23.11
CA ALA A 379 29.86 -8.00 22.98
C ALA A 379 30.20 -9.44 22.58
N ASP A 380 29.43 -10.42 23.05
CA ASP A 380 29.61 -11.85 22.76
C ASP A 380 28.26 -12.57 22.66
N PRO A 381 27.79 -12.90 21.43
CA PRO A 381 26.57 -13.66 21.22
C PRO A 381 26.57 -15.05 21.90
N GLY A 382 27.74 -15.64 22.17
CA GLY A 382 27.88 -16.91 22.88
C GLY A 382 27.42 -16.87 24.33
N MET A 383 27.24 -15.68 24.91
CA MET A 383 26.64 -15.49 26.23
C MET A 383 25.14 -15.85 26.28
N ALA A 384 24.50 -16.09 25.13
CA ALA A 384 23.13 -16.59 25.10
C ALA A 384 23.02 -17.99 25.72
N ASP A 385 24.00 -18.85 25.47
CA ASP A 385 24.04 -20.21 26.04
C ASP A 385 24.26 -20.17 27.55
N THR A 386 25.09 -19.23 28.03
CA THR A 386 25.33 -19.07 29.47
C THR A 386 24.09 -18.53 30.19
N LEU A 387 23.35 -17.61 29.57
CA LEU A 387 22.08 -17.11 30.07
C LEU A 387 21.01 -18.22 30.08
N ALA A 388 20.97 -19.06 29.05
CA ALA A 388 20.04 -20.17 28.95
C ALA A 388 20.31 -21.28 29.98
N ALA A 389 21.58 -21.50 30.35
CA ALA A 389 21.99 -22.50 31.33
C ALA A 389 21.65 -22.13 32.80
N LEU A 390 21.23 -20.89 33.07
CA LEU A 390 20.78 -20.49 34.41
C LEU A 390 19.45 -21.14 34.77
N GLU A 391 19.36 -21.69 35.99
CA GLU A 391 18.11 -22.27 36.50
C GLU A 391 17.03 -21.20 36.71
N PRO A 392 15.77 -21.46 36.31
CA PRO A 392 14.64 -20.59 36.64
C PRO A 392 14.43 -20.45 38.15
N GLY A 393 13.95 -19.29 38.60
CA GLY A 393 13.59 -19.05 40.01
C GLY A 393 14.75 -18.76 40.97
N LEU A 394 15.98 -18.54 40.46
CA LEU A 394 17.13 -18.09 41.26
C LEU A 394 16.88 -16.74 41.96
N VAL A 395 16.05 -15.91 41.35
CA VAL A 395 15.57 -14.63 41.88
C VAL A 395 14.07 -14.74 42.14
N PRO A 396 13.60 -14.46 43.36
CA PRO A 396 12.16 -14.45 43.65
C PRO A 396 11.47 -13.38 42.82
N VAL A 397 10.60 -13.79 41.90
CA VAL A 397 9.80 -12.90 41.04
C VAL A 397 8.37 -12.66 41.56
N ASN A 398 7.98 -13.35 42.63
CA ASN A 398 6.72 -13.09 43.32
C ASN A 398 6.88 -11.90 44.27
N THR A 399 5.95 -10.94 44.18
CA THR A 399 5.77 -9.93 45.22
C THR A 399 5.38 -10.63 46.51
N VAL A 400 6.24 -10.53 47.55
CA VAL A 400 5.83 -10.83 48.91
C VAL A 400 4.65 -9.91 49.21
N GLY A 401 3.45 -10.50 49.31
CA GLY A 401 2.22 -9.77 49.51
C GLY A 401 2.33 -8.84 50.71
N TYR A 402 2.24 -7.55 50.44
CA TYR A 402 1.92 -6.55 51.44
C TYR A 402 0.48 -6.81 51.89
N THR A 403 0.31 -7.46 53.04
CA THR A 403 -0.98 -7.51 53.73
C THR A 403 -1.12 -6.22 54.54
N GLY A 404 -1.78 -5.22 53.95
CA GLY A 404 -2.24 -4.07 54.71
C GLY A 404 -3.46 -4.46 55.55
N GLY A 405 -3.42 -4.25 56.87
CA GLY A 405 -4.65 -4.23 57.67
C GLY A 405 -4.56 -4.49 59.18
N VAL A 406 -4.20 -3.44 59.93
CA VAL A 406 -4.69 -3.06 61.28
C VAL A 406 -4.13 -3.77 62.53
N GLU A 407 -3.70 -2.92 63.47
CA GLU A 407 -3.44 -3.14 64.90
C GLU A 407 -2.05 -3.65 65.34
N GLU A 408 -1.01 -2.87 65.02
CA GLU A 408 0.12 -2.70 65.94
C GLU A 408 0.11 -1.26 66.47
N ALA A 409 -0.56 -1.08 67.60
CA ALA A 409 -0.21 -0.03 68.52
C ALA A 409 1.30 -0.17 68.78
N THR A 410 2.06 0.86 68.38
CA THR A 410 3.48 0.93 68.69
C THR A 410 3.66 0.72 70.19
N ASP A 411 4.71 0.01 70.61
CA ASP A 411 5.05 -0.12 72.03
C ASP A 411 5.19 1.26 72.71
N GLU A 412 5.41 2.32 71.94
CA GLU A 412 5.35 3.71 72.37
C GLU A 412 3.93 4.19 72.76
N ALA A 413 2.88 3.77 72.04
CA ALA A 413 1.49 4.12 72.38
C ALA A 413 1.02 3.41 73.66
N ARG A 414 1.43 2.15 73.86
CA ARG A 414 1.18 1.42 75.12
C ARG A 414 1.94 2.02 76.31
N ALA A 415 3.15 2.54 76.09
CA ALA A 415 3.91 3.25 77.12
C ALA A 415 3.26 4.60 77.48
N TYR A 416 2.66 5.30 76.50
CA TYR A 416 2.01 6.59 76.71
C TYR A 416 0.73 6.49 77.55
N ASP A 417 -0.12 5.49 77.28
CA ASP A 417 -1.37 5.26 78.03
C ASP A 417 -1.11 4.73 79.46
N HIS A 418 0.05 4.11 79.72
CA HIS A 418 0.44 3.66 81.06
C HIS A 418 0.97 4.80 81.95
N ILE A 419 1.48 5.88 81.35
CA ILE A 419 2.02 7.04 82.07
C ILE A 419 0.95 8.12 82.26
N PHE A 420 -0.04 8.20 81.36
CA PHE A 420 -1.13 9.19 81.43
C PHE A 420 -2.52 8.54 81.30
N PRO A 421 -3.00 7.82 82.33
CA PRO A 421 -4.37 7.31 82.32
C PRO A 421 -5.36 8.46 82.28
N LYS A 422 -6.26 8.45 81.31
CA LYS A 422 -7.36 9.41 81.23
C LYS A 422 -8.36 9.11 82.35
N GLU A 423 -8.48 10.02 83.31
CA GLU A 423 -9.58 10.00 84.28
C GLU A 423 -10.92 10.12 83.53
N SER A 424 -11.88 9.29 83.95
CA SER A 424 -13.25 9.17 83.42
C SER A 424 -14.14 10.34 83.78
#